data_AF-A0A962T948-F1
#
_entry.id   AF-A0A962T948-F1
#
_cell.length_a   1.000
_cell.length_b   1.000
_cell.length_c   1.000
_cell.angle_alpha   90.00
_cell.angle_beta   90.00
_cell.angle_gamma   90.00
#
_symmetry.space_group_name_H-M   'P 1'
#
loop_
_entity.id
_entity.type
_entity.pdbx_description
1 polymer ?
#
loop_
_entity_poly.entity_id
_entity_poly.type
_entity_poly.pdbx_seq_one_letter_code
_entity_poly.pdbx_strand_id
1 'polypeptide(L)'
;RGSLFTPILVASHRPGVNLFKLGEPASDALAALAEGGDIAPLNDMLLGNSNVVGTDHSDGLLEPGHSVTVYVPAGNANQISLAAMILPT
;
A
#
# COMPACT_ATOMS: atom_id res chain seq x y z
N ARG A 1 11.32 -22.72 -3.07
CA ARG A 1 10.30 -21.88 -3.76
C ARG A 1 10.21 -20.58 -2.99
N GLY A 2 10.20 -19.43 -3.66
CA GLY A 2 10.06 -18.13 -3.02
C GLY A 2 8.63 -17.61 -3.13
N SER A 3 8.32 -16.58 -2.36
CA SER A 3 7.04 -15.87 -2.40
C SER A 3 7.14 -14.59 -3.21
N LEU A 4 6.06 -14.20 -3.89
CA LEU A 4 5.99 -12.94 -4.62
C LEU A 4 5.29 -11.87 -3.78
N PHE A 5 5.51 -10.60 -4.09
CA PHE A 5 4.59 -9.53 -3.69
C PHE A 5 3.65 -9.19 -4.85
N THR A 6 2.39 -8.90 -4.54
CA THR A 6 1.50 -8.14 -5.44
C THR A 6 2.01 -6.70 -5.59
N PRO A 7 1.40 -5.86 -6.46
CA PRO A 7 1.76 -4.45 -6.50
C PRO A 7 1.82 -3.84 -5.10
N ILE A 8 2.92 -3.13 -4.81
CA ILE A 8 3.19 -2.50 -3.52
C ILE A 8 2.64 -1.08 -3.60
N LEU A 9 1.57 -0.81 -2.87
CA LEU A 9 1.02 0.54 -2.74
C LEU A 9 1.78 1.30 -1.65
N VAL A 10 2.19 2.53 -1.96
CA VAL A 10 2.91 3.43 -1.05
C VAL A 10 2.15 4.74 -0.93
N ALA A 11 2.01 5.26 0.29
CA ALA A 11 1.39 6.54 0.55
C ALA A 11 2.28 7.41 1.45
N SER A 12 2.44 8.67 1.06
CA SER A 12 2.99 9.71 1.93
C SER A 12 1.84 10.45 2.61
N HIS A 13 1.92 10.66 3.92
CA HIS A 13 0.84 11.28 4.66
C HIS A 13 1.30 12.02 5.92
N ARG A 14 0.39 12.82 6.46
CA ARG A 14 0.49 13.45 7.79
C ARG A 14 -0.02 12.48 8.87
N PRO A 15 0.21 12.76 10.16
CA PRO A 15 -0.27 11.91 11.24
C PRO A 15 -1.78 11.73 11.21
N GLY A 16 -2.25 10.54 11.61
CA GLY A 16 -3.67 10.19 11.67
C GLY A 16 -4.19 9.35 10.50
N VAL A 17 -3.35 9.07 9.49
CA VAL A 17 -3.65 8.06 8.45
C VAL A 17 -2.97 6.75 8.86
N ASN A 18 -3.73 5.65 8.80
CA ASN A 18 -3.21 4.31 9.02
C ASN A 18 -3.77 3.41 7.92
N LEU A 19 -2.93 2.59 7.28
CA LEU A 19 -3.41 1.54 6.37
C LEU A 19 -4.07 0.40 7.14
N PHE A 20 -3.50 0.04 8.29
CA PHE A 20 -4.03 -0.95 9.21
C PHE A 20 -3.71 -0.56 10.66
N LYS A 21 -4.40 -1.18 11.61
CA LYS A 21 -4.10 -1.05 13.03
C LYS A 21 -4.23 -2.42 13.69
N LEU A 22 -3.22 -2.81 14.47
CA LEU A 22 -3.23 -4.11 15.15
C LEU A 22 -4.42 -4.21 16.12
N GLY A 23 -5.11 -5.34 16.07
CA GLY A 23 -6.30 -5.61 16.89
C GLY A 23 -7.61 -5.03 16.33
N GLU A 24 -7.57 -4.30 15.21
CA GLU A 24 -8.76 -3.83 14.51
C GLU A 24 -9.01 -4.68 13.25
N PRO A 25 -10.27 -4.81 12.80
CA PRO A 25 -10.56 -5.41 11.50
C PRO A 25 -9.94 -4.59 10.37
N ALA A 26 -9.55 -5.28 9.29
CA ALA A 26 -9.14 -4.62 8.05
C ALA A 26 -10.34 -3.86 7.44
N SER A 27 -10.06 -2.74 6.76
CA SER A 27 -11.07 -2.11 5.91
C SER A 27 -11.33 -2.99 4.68
N ASP A 28 -12.52 -2.85 4.07
CA ASP A 28 -12.85 -3.56 2.82
C ASP A 28 -11.80 -3.29 1.72
N ALA A 29 -11.29 -2.05 1.67
CA ALA A 29 -10.25 -1.66 0.73
C ALA A 29 -8.91 -2.36 0.99
N LEU A 30 -8.52 -2.54 2.26
CA LEU A 30 -7.32 -3.30 2.60
C LEU A 30 -7.52 -4.80 2.37
N ALA A 31 -8.72 -5.33 2.62
CA ALA A 31 -9.04 -6.73 2.37
C ALA A 31 -8.95 -7.08 0.87
N ALA A 32 -9.43 -6.19 -0.02
CA ALA A 32 -9.29 -6.36 -1.47
C ALA A 32 -7.81 -6.50 -1.90
N LEU A 33 -6.92 -5.71 -1.31
CA LEU A 33 -5.48 -5.84 -1.52
C LEU A 33 -4.95 -7.15 -0.93
N ALA A 34 -5.31 -7.50 0.31
CA ALA A 34 -4.77 -8.63 1.04
C ALA A 34 -5.24 -10.00 0.51
N GLU A 35 -6.43 -10.07 -0.11
CA GLU A 35 -7.03 -11.32 -0.60
C GLU A 35 -6.90 -11.47 -2.12
N GLY A 36 -6.95 -10.36 -2.86
CA GLY A 36 -6.97 -10.35 -4.33
C GLY A 36 -5.79 -9.63 -4.98
N GLY A 37 -4.94 -8.94 -4.21
CA GLY A 37 -3.88 -8.08 -4.76
C GLY A 37 -4.40 -6.81 -5.44
N ASP A 38 -5.69 -6.48 -5.32
CA ASP A 38 -6.27 -5.29 -5.93
C ASP A 38 -6.00 -4.05 -5.06
N ILE A 39 -5.15 -3.17 -5.58
CA ILE A 39 -4.76 -1.93 -4.90
C ILE A 39 -5.72 -0.76 -5.16
N ALA A 40 -6.60 -0.85 -6.15
CA ALA A 40 -7.40 0.29 -6.60
C ALA A 40 -8.32 0.85 -5.49
N PRO A 41 -9.08 0.02 -4.74
CA PRO A 41 -9.93 0.52 -3.67
C PRO A 41 -9.15 1.24 -2.56
N LEU A 42 -7.97 0.71 -2.20
CA LEU A 42 -7.12 1.30 -1.16
C LEU A 42 -6.47 2.60 -1.63
N ASN A 43 -6.02 2.64 -2.89
CA ASN A 43 -5.47 3.84 -3.51
C ASN A 43 -6.50 4.98 -3.57
N ASP A 44 -7.73 4.67 -4.01
CA ASP A 44 -8.81 5.66 -4.10
C ASP A 44 -9.20 6.18 -2.71
N MET A 45 -9.29 5.30 -1.71
CA MET A 45 -9.55 5.67 -0.31
C MET A 45 -8.47 6.63 0.23
N LEU A 46 -7.20 6.39 -0.11
CA LEU A 46 -6.08 7.23 0.31
C LEU A 46 -6.09 8.59 -0.39
N LEU A 47 -6.29 8.62 -1.71
CA LEU A 47 -6.39 9.87 -2.47
C LEU A 47 -7.59 10.73 -2.06
N GLY A 48 -8.65 10.12 -1.52
CA GLY A 48 -9.79 10.83 -0.92
C GLY A 48 -9.51 11.43 0.46
N ASN A 49 -8.38 11.13 1.11
CA ASN A 49 -8.05 11.60 2.44
C ASN A 49 -7.16 12.86 2.40
N SER A 50 -7.63 13.97 2.98
CA SER A 50 -6.91 15.25 2.98
C SER A 50 -5.55 15.24 3.69
N ASN A 51 -5.28 14.22 4.51
CA ASN A 51 -3.99 14.04 5.18
C ASN A 51 -2.98 13.26 4.34
N VAL A 52 -3.38 12.65 3.23
CA VAL A 52 -2.48 12.03 2.25
C VAL A 52 -1.97 13.11 1.30
N VAL A 53 -0.67 13.11 1.05
CA VAL A 53 -0.03 14.07 0.12
C VAL A 53 0.14 13.46 -1.26
N GLY A 54 0.44 12.16 -1.32
CA GLY A 54 0.54 11.43 -2.57
C GLY A 54 0.51 9.93 -2.34
N THR A 55 0.10 9.21 -3.38
CA THR A 55 0.24 7.77 -3.50
C THR A 55 1.02 7.44 -4.76
N ASP A 56 1.72 6.32 -4.74
CA ASP A 56 2.34 5.70 -5.91
C ASP A 56 2.47 4.19 -5.64
N HIS A 57 2.72 3.39 -6.66
CA HIS A 57 2.83 1.94 -6.50
C HIS A 57 3.88 1.32 -7.40
N SER A 58 4.34 0.13 -7.04
CA SER A 58 5.14 -0.68 -7.96
C SER A 58 4.26 -1.25 -9.08
N ASP A 59 4.87 -1.55 -10.22
CA ASP A 59 4.19 -2.25 -11.31
C ASP A 59 4.30 -3.77 -11.15
N GLY A 60 3.18 -4.46 -11.36
CA GLY A 60 3.14 -5.93 -11.44
C GLY A 60 3.57 -6.66 -10.15
N LEU A 61 3.92 -7.94 -10.31
CA LEU A 61 4.41 -8.78 -9.22
C LEU A 61 5.92 -8.57 -9.01
N LEU A 62 6.35 -8.55 -7.75
CA LEU A 62 7.78 -8.56 -7.41
C LEU A 62 8.24 -9.98 -7.09
N GLU A 63 9.21 -10.47 -7.86
CA GLU A 63 9.77 -11.83 -7.71
C GLU A 63 10.72 -11.97 -6.51
N PRO A 64 10.90 -13.18 -5.96
CA PRO A 64 11.80 -13.42 -4.84
C PRO A 64 13.24 -12.99 -5.14
N GLY A 65 13.81 -12.16 -4.26
CA GLY A 65 15.19 -11.66 -4.41
C GLY A 65 15.35 -10.46 -5.34
N HIS A 66 14.27 -9.98 -5.94
CA HIS A 66 14.25 -8.74 -6.72
C HIS A 66 13.92 -7.54 -5.85
N SER A 67 14.28 -6.34 -6.32
CA SER A 67 13.98 -5.06 -5.70
C SER A 67 13.25 -4.16 -6.68
N VAL A 68 12.35 -3.32 -6.16
CA VAL A 68 11.68 -2.25 -6.89
C VAL A 68 11.84 -0.93 -6.13
N THR A 69 11.85 0.18 -6.86
CA THR A 69 11.85 1.53 -6.28
C THR A 69 10.57 2.23 -6.70
N VAL A 70 9.85 2.83 -5.73
CA VAL A 70 8.61 3.58 -5.93
C VAL A 70 8.87 5.03 -5.52
N TYR A 71 8.43 6.00 -6.32
CA TYR A 71 8.69 7.43 -6.10
C TYR A 71 7.40 8.17 -5.75
N VAL A 72 7.10 8.25 -4.46
CA VAL A 72 5.88 8.91 -3.99
C VAL A 72 6.09 10.42 -3.76
N PRO A 73 5.17 11.30 -4.24
CA PRO A 73 5.20 12.72 -3.89
C PRO A 73 5.06 12.90 -2.37
N ALA A 74 6.02 13.54 -1.71
CA ALA A 74 6.01 13.67 -0.24
C ALA A 74 5.53 15.03 0.26
N GLY A 75 5.81 16.12 -0.46
CA GLY A 75 5.45 17.49 -0.02
C GLY A 75 5.88 17.75 1.44
N ASN A 76 4.90 18.06 2.31
CA ASN A 76 5.11 18.23 3.75
C ASN A 76 4.68 17.02 4.60
N ALA A 77 4.47 15.85 4.00
CA ALA A 77 4.25 14.61 4.72
C ALA A 77 5.49 14.25 5.56
N ASN A 78 5.26 13.64 6.72
CA ASN A 78 6.30 13.18 7.63
C ASN A 78 6.12 11.70 8.02
N GLN A 79 5.21 10.99 7.34
CA GLN A 79 4.97 9.57 7.49
C GLN A 79 4.82 8.92 6.11
N ILE A 80 5.28 7.67 6.01
CA ILE A 80 5.11 6.82 4.85
C ILE A 80 4.51 5.51 5.34
N SER A 81 3.46 5.04 4.66
CA SER A 81 2.90 3.71 4.86
C SER A 81 2.91 2.96 3.53
N LEU A 82 3.07 1.64 3.58
CA LEU A 82 3.05 0.76 2.41
C LEU A 82 2.31 -0.54 2.70
N ALA A 83 1.71 -1.13 1.66
CA ALA A 83 1.01 -2.41 1.74
C ALA A 83 1.17 -3.23 0.45
N ALA A 84 1.33 -4.54 0.60
CA ALA A 84 1.29 -5.53 -0.47
C ALA A 84 0.85 -6.89 0.09
N MET A 85 0.25 -7.73 -0.75
CA MET A 85 -0.05 -9.13 -0.45
C MET A 85 1.16 -10.00 -0.84
N ILE A 86 1.42 -11.05 -0.06
CA ILE A 86 2.42 -12.08 -0.36
C ILE A 86 1.72 -13.22 -1.11
N LEU A 87 2.37 -13.86 -2.09
CA LEU A 87 1.82 -15.00 -2.84
C LEU A 87 2.74 -16.24 -2.75
N PRO A 88 2.20 -17.45 -2.52
CA PRO A 88 0.86 -17.73 -2.01
C PRO A 88 0.77 -17.43 -0.50
N THR A 89 -0.43 -17.10 -0.03
CA THR A 89 -0.80 -16.92 1.39
C THR A 89 -2.04 -17.72 1.73
#